data_AF-A0A965RIW2-F1
#
_entry.id   AF-A0A965RIW2-F1
#
_cell.length_a   1.000
_cell.length_b   1.000
_cell.length_c   1.000
_cell.angle_alpha   90.00
_cell.angle_beta   90.00
_cell.angle_gamma   90.00
#
_symmetry.space_group_name_H-M   'P 1'
#
loop_
_entity.id
_entity.type
_entity.pdbx_description
1 polymer ?
#
loop_
_entity_poly.entity_id
_entity_poly.type
_entity_poly.pdbx_seq_one_letter_code
_entity_poly.pdbx_strand_id
1 'polypeptide(L)'
;MKDYTTTPDHLPVPMDDGAADHLLGMALPALALASTQGGSVDLSLQAGDLIVFCYPMTGQPGVPLPEGWDDIPGARGCTPQNICYRDHHG
;
A
#
# COMPACT_ATOMS: atom_id res chain seq x y z
N MET A 1 4.73 -20.91 13.04
CA MET A 1 3.76 -19.91 12.55
C MET A 1 4.58 -18.76 11.99
N LYS A 2 4.35 -18.37 10.73
CA LYS A 2 5.14 -17.29 10.11
C LYS A 2 4.70 -15.96 10.73
N ASP A 3 5.65 -15.18 11.23
CA ASP A 3 5.37 -13.82 11.70
C ASP A 3 5.20 -12.88 10.50
N TYR A 4 4.12 -12.11 10.48
CA TYR A 4 3.79 -11.14 9.42
C TYR A 4 3.93 -9.68 9.90
N THR A 5 4.35 -9.48 11.15
CA THR A 5 4.55 -8.18 11.78
C THR A 5 5.96 -7.63 11.59
N THR A 6 6.82 -8.41 10.91
CA THR A 6 8.20 -8.07 10.61
C THR A 6 8.48 -8.25 9.11
N THR A 7 9.42 -7.47 8.57
CA THR A 7 9.92 -7.66 7.21
C THR A 7 11.15 -8.56 7.21
N PRO A 8 11.36 -9.38 6.18
CA PRO A 8 12.63 -10.06 5.96
C PRO A 8 13.80 -9.06 5.93
N ASP A 9 14.95 -9.50 6.42
CA ASP A 9 16.21 -8.76 6.26
C ASP A 9 16.62 -8.73 4.78
N HIS A 10 17.41 -7.72 4.41
CA HIS A 10 18.03 -7.60 3.08
C HIS A 10 17.08 -7.46 1.87
N LEU A 11 15.85 -6.97 2.08
CA LEU A 11 14.99 -6.58 0.97
C LEU A 11 15.62 -5.42 0.17
N PRO A 12 15.46 -5.42 -1.17
CA PRO A 12 15.91 -4.31 -1.98
C PRO A 12 15.12 -3.04 -1.62
N VAL A 13 15.85 -1.93 -1.47
CA VAL A 13 15.27 -0.64 -1.12
C VAL A 13 14.72 0.02 -2.39
N PRO A 14 13.46 0.49 -2.41
CA PRO A 14 12.96 1.31 -3.50
C PRO A 14 13.84 2.53 -3.71
N MET A 15 14.24 2.76 -4.96
CA MET A 15 14.89 4.00 -5.35
C MET A 15 13.83 4.99 -5.80
N ASP A 16 13.92 6.22 -5.32
CA ASP A 16 13.11 7.31 -5.84
C ASP A 16 13.56 7.63 -7.27
N ASP A 17 12.66 7.44 -8.24
CA ASP A 17 12.88 7.67 -9.66
C ASP A 17 12.26 8.97 -10.15
N GLY A 18 11.59 9.74 -9.28
CA GLY A 18 10.91 11.00 -9.59
C GLY A 18 9.66 10.84 -10.48
N ALA A 19 9.23 9.61 -10.79
CA ALA A 19 8.09 9.38 -11.70
C ALA A 19 6.79 9.99 -11.17
N ALA A 20 6.68 10.14 -9.85
CA ALA A 20 5.51 10.68 -9.16
C ALA A 20 5.60 12.18 -8.81
N ASP A 21 6.72 12.86 -9.08
CA ASP A 21 6.95 14.25 -8.65
C ASP A 21 5.87 15.23 -9.15
N HIS A 22 5.35 14.95 -10.34
CA HIS A 22 4.28 15.73 -10.97
C HIS A 22 2.96 15.71 -10.19
N LEU A 23 2.75 14.73 -9.28
CA LEU A 23 1.51 14.59 -8.50
C LEU A 23 1.41 15.62 -7.37
N LEU A 24 2.52 16.22 -6.93
CA LEU A 24 2.50 17.19 -5.84
C LEU A 24 1.68 18.43 -6.24
N GLY A 25 0.68 18.76 -5.42
CA GLY A 25 -0.24 19.87 -5.68
C GLY A 25 -1.35 19.55 -6.69
N MET A 26 -1.38 18.36 -7.30
CA MET A 26 -2.50 17.94 -8.13
C MET A 26 -3.74 17.65 -7.28
N ALA A 27 -4.90 18.05 -7.79
CA ALA A 27 -6.18 17.64 -7.20
C ALA A 27 -6.45 16.17 -7.53
N LEU A 28 -7.00 15.44 -6.56
CA LEU A 28 -7.43 14.07 -6.77
C LEU A 28 -8.60 14.05 -7.77
N PRO A 29 -8.57 13.23 -8.83
CA PRO A 29 -9.65 13.18 -9.80
C PRO A 29 -10.93 12.62 -9.18
N ALA A 30 -12.08 13.17 -9.59
CA ALA A 30 -13.39 12.61 -9.26
C ALA A 30 -13.57 11.27 -10.00
N LEU A 31 -13.35 10.18 -9.28
CA LEU A 31 -13.37 8.82 -9.82
C LEU A 31 -14.11 7.89 -8.86
N ALA A 32 -15.20 7.32 -9.35
CA ALA A 32 -15.97 6.31 -8.64
C ALA A 32 -15.27 4.94 -8.75
N LEU A 33 -14.77 4.43 -7.62
CA LEU A 33 -14.16 3.11 -7.47
C LEU A 33 -15.15 2.13 -6.84
N ALA A 34 -15.13 0.87 -7.26
CA ALA A 34 -15.97 -0.17 -6.66
C ALA A 34 -15.51 -0.49 -5.23
N SER A 35 -16.46 -0.58 -4.30
CA SER A 35 -16.18 -0.92 -2.91
C SER A 35 -16.38 -2.40 -2.63
N THR A 36 -15.53 -2.98 -1.77
CA THR A 36 -15.70 -4.34 -1.23
C THR A 36 -16.90 -4.47 -0.29
N GLN A 37 -17.46 -3.35 0.19
CA GLN A 37 -18.71 -3.30 0.97
C GLN A 37 -19.95 -3.10 0.08
N GLY A 38 -19.78 -3.11 -1.24
CA GLY A 38 -20.81 -2.77 -2.22
C GLY A 38 -20.90 -1.26 -2.49
N GLY A 39 -21.48 -0.91 -3.64
CA GLY A 39 -21.56 0.48 -4.11
C GLY A 39 -20.24 1.02 -4.66
N SER A 40 -20.14 2.35 -4.73
CA SER A 40 -18.95 3.06 -5.22
C SER A 40 -18.45 4.10 -4.23
N VAL A 41 -17.14 4.31 -4.20
CA VAL A 41 -16.45 5.33 -3.41
C VAL A 41 -15.77 6.31 -4.35
N ASP A 42 -16.00 7.60 -4.15
CA ASP A 42 -15.22 8.66 -4.78
C ASP A 42 -14.28 9.26 -3.73
N LEU A 43 -12.98 9.13 -3.99
CA LEU A 43 -11.94 9.59 -3.07
C LEU A 43 -11.82 11.12 -3.06
N SER A 44 -12.23 11.81 -4.12
CA SER A 44 -12.17 13.28 -4.21
C SER A 44 -13.16 13.99 -3.26
N LEU A 45 -14.16 13.24 -2.77
CA LEU A 45 -15.18 13.75 -1.85
C LEU A 45 -14.83 13.54 -0.37
N GLN A 46 -13.71 12.88 -0.08
CA GLN A 46 -13.30 12.62 1.30
C GLN A 46 -12.73 13.89 1.94
N ALA A 47 -13.21 14.19 3.15
CA ALA A 47 -12.71 15.31 3.93
C ALA A 47 -11.50 14.89 4.78
N GLY A 48 -10.54 15.80 4.96
CA GLY A 48 -9.33 15.56 5.75
C GLY A 48 -8.22 14.87 4.97
N ASP A 49 -7.21 14.41 5.70
CA ASP A 49 -6.05 13.73 5.13
C ASP A 49 -6.40 12.29 4.74
N LEU A 50 -6.13 11.94 3.48
CA LEU A 50 -6.39 10.61 2.93
C LEU A 50 -5.07 9.89 2.66
N ILE A 51 -4.94 8.67 3.20
CA ILE A 51 -3.82 7.77 2.91
C ILE A 51 -4.35 6.63 2.05
N VAL A 52 -3.81 6.49 0.84
CA VAL A 52 -4.22 5.48 -0.14
C VAL A 52 -3.12 4.43 -0.28
N PHE A 53 -3.47 3.17 -0.07
CA PHE A 53 -2.57 2.03 -0.27
C PHE A 53 -2.82 1.39 -1.64
N CYS A 54 -1.85 1.51 -2.54
CA CYS A 54 -1.87 0.87 -3.85
C CYS A 54 -0.96 -0.35 -3.82
N TYR A 55 -1.51 -1.53 -4.13
CA TYR A 55 -0.72 -2.76 -4.20
C TYR A 55 -1.28 -3.70 -5.27
N PRO A 56 -0.41 -4.46 -5.96
CA PRO A 56 -0.84 -5.36 -7.04
C PRO A 56 -1.58 -6.61 -6.55
N MET A 57 -1.39 -7.02 -5.29
CA MET A 57 -2.00 -8.21 -4.70
C MET A 57 -2.08 -8.11 -3.17
N THR A 58 -3.17 -8.61 -2.59
CA THR A 58 -3.25 -8.88 -1.14
C THR A 58 -2.66 -10.25 -0.82
N GLY A 59 -1.58 -10.30 -0.04
CA GLY A 59 -1.04 -11.58 0.46
C GLY A 59 -2.01 -12.29 1.40
N GLN A 60 -2.13 -13.61 1.28
CA GLN A 60 -2.97 -14.44 2.15
C GLN A 60 -2.11 -15.25 3.14
N PRO A 61 -2.43 -15.26 4.44
CA PRO A 61 -1.70 -16.05 5.42
C PRO A 61 -1.65 -17.54 5.03
N GLY A 62 -0.44 -18.12 5.04
CA GLY A 62 -0.20 -19.52 4.70
C GLY A 62 -0.12 -19.81 3.20
N VAL A 63 -0.41 -18.85 2.33
CA VAL A 63 -0.24 -18.96 0.88
C VAL A 63 1.13 -18.37 0.50
N PRO A 64 1.98 -19.09 -0.25
CA PRO A 64 3.24 -18.53 -0.73
C PRO A 64 2.98 -17.36 -1.69
N LEU A 65 3.82 -16.33 -1.61
CA LEU A 65 3.80 -15.24 -2.60
C LEU A 65 4.31 -15.75 -3.95
N PRO A 66 4.00 -15.05 -5.06
CA PRO A 66 4.61 -15.33 -6.35
C PRO A 66 6.14 -15.39 -6.27
N GLU A 67 6.73 -16.24 -7.12
CA GLU A 67 8.19 -16.31 -7.27
C GLU A 67 8.75 -14.93 -7.66
N GLY A 68 9.88 -14.55 -7.05
CA GLY A 68 10.52 -13.24 -7.27
C GLY A 68 9.85 -12.05 -6.60
N TRP A 69 8.78 -12.24 -5.80
CA TRP A 69 8.10 -11.13 -5.15
C TRP A 69 8.99 -10.32 -4.20
N ASP A 70 9.82 -11.02 -3.40
CA ASP A 70 10.72 -10.37 -2.44
C ASP A 70 11.91 -9.68 -3.14
N ASP A 71 12.11 -9.91 -4.45
CA ASP A 71 13.12 -9.22 -5.27
C ASP A 71 12.61 -7.89 -5.84
N ILE A 72 11.30 -7.62 -5.78
CA ILE A 72 10.71 -6.36 -6.24
C ILE A 72 10.85 -5.32 -5.11
N PRO A 73 11.60 -4.21 -5.32
CA PRO A 73 11.77 -3.18 -4.30
C PRO A 73 10.44 -2.65 -3.79
N GLY A 74 10.21 -2.72 -2.47
CA GLY A 74 9.00 -2.21 -1.81
C GLY A 74 7.75 -3.08 -1.92
N ALA A 75 7.80 -4.23 -2.62
CA ALA A 75 6.65 -5.12 -2.73
C ALA A 75 6.33 -5.88 -1.42
N ARG A 76 7.30 -5.96 -0.50
CA ARG A 76 7.16 -6.61 0.81
C ARG A 76 7.15 -5.55 1.92
N GLY A 77 6.24 -5.71 2.89
CA GLY A 77 6.24 -4.89 4.11
C GLY A 77 5.02 -4.00 4.33
N CYS A 78 3.98 -4.07 3.49
CA CYS A 78 2.76 -3.28 3.70
C CYS A 78 2.06 -3.57 5.04
N THR A 79 1.97 -4.83 5.47
CA THR A 79 1.39 -5.19 6.79
C THR A 79 2.13 -4.56 7.96
N PRO A 80 3.45 -4.74 8.14
CA PRO A 80 4.18 -4.10 9.24
C PRO A 80 4.19 -2.58 9.15
N GLN A 81 4.21 -2.00 7.95
CA GLN A 81 4.11 -0.54 7.77
C GLN A 81 2.75 0.00 8.22
N ASN A 82 1.66 -0.69 7.87
CA ASN A 82 0.30 -0.30 8.29
C ASN A 82 0.12 -0.43 9.80
N ILE A 83 0.68 -1.49 10.39
CA ILE A 83 0.71 -1.66 11.85
C ILE A 83 1.47 -0.50 12.50
N CYS A 84 2.66 -0.17 11.99
CA CYS A 84 3.45 0.95 12.49
C CYS A 84 2.68 2.27 12.41
N TYR A 85 2.04 2.57 11.27
CA TYR A 85 1.24 3.78 11.12
C TYR A 85 0.09 3.85 12.12
N ARG A 86 -0.69 2.77 12.25
CA ARG A 86 -1.77 2.67 13.23
C ARG A 86 -1.25 2.89 14.66
N ASP A 87 -0.12 2.28 15.01
CA ASP A 87 0.39 2.30 16.37
C ASP A 87 1.02 3.67 16.74
N HIS A 88 1.46 4.47 15.74
CA HIS A 88 2.05 5.81 15.96
C HIS A 88 1.08 6.97 15.74
N HIS A 89 0.00 6.78 14.99
CA HIS A 89 -0.90 7.86 14.55
C HIS A 89 -2.40 7.55 14.65
N GLY A 90 -2.78 6.37 15.15
CA GLY A 90 -4.17 5.91 15.32
C GLY A 90 -4.77 6.22 16.69
#